data_AF-A0A7Y4VHP0-F1
#
_entry.id   AF-A0A7Y4VHP0-F1
#
_cell.length_a   1.000
_cell.length_b   1.000
_cell.length_c   1.000
_cell.angle_alpha   90.00
_cell.angle_beta   90.00
_cell.angle_gamma   90.00
#
_symmetry.space_group_name_H-M   'P 1'
#
loop_
_entity.id
_entity.type
_entity.pdbx_description
1 polymer ?
#
loop_
_entity_poly.entity_id
_entity_poly.type
_entity_poly.pdbx_seq_one_letter_code
_entity_poly.pdbx_strand_id
1 'polypeptide(L)'
;MIKTKTFREIALSMPNSTEMPHFDKASFRVNKKIFATLNSERNIATIKLNAVDQNVFASVNPGIIYPVPNKWGKQGWTHIDLMK
;
A
#
# COMPACT_ATOMS: atom_id res chain seq x y z
N MET A 1 -8.48 -6.73 10.38
CA MET A 1 -7.78 -5.70 11.17
C MET A 1 -6.28 -5.98 11.33
N ILE A 2 -5.46 -5.26 10.57
CA ILE A 2 -4.00 -5.25 10.71
C ILE A 2 -3.57 -3.92 11.33
N LYS A 3 -2.72 -3.96 12.36
CA LYS A 3 -2.18 -2.72 12.95
C LYS A 3 -1.20 -2.06 11.98
N THR A 4 -1.17 -0.73 11.97
CA THR A 4 -0.19 0.05 11.19
C THR A 4 1.27 -0.35 11.49
N LYS A 5 1.58 -0.72 12.74
CA LYS A 5 2.88 -1.28 13.15
C LYS A 5 3.20 -2.59 12.41
N THR A 6 2.24 -3.50 12.33
CA THR A 6 2.40 -4.78 11.63
C THR A 6 2.63 -4.58 10.14
N PHE A 7 1.89 -3.65 9.50
CA PHE A 7 2.13 -3.29 8.11
C PHE A 7 3.56 -2.76 7.90
N ARG A 8 4.02 -1.86 8.78
CA ARG A 8 5.38 -1.31 8.76
C ARG A 8 6.44 -2.40 8.89
N GLU A 9 6.27 -3.34 9.83
CA GLU A 9 7.18 -4.48 10.02
C GLU A 9 7.26 -5.36 8.77
N ILE A 10 6.13 -5.66 8.12
CA ILE A 10 6.08 -6.43 6.86
C ILE A 10 6.75 -5.66 5.72
N ALA A 11 6.49 -4.35 5.59
CA ALA A 11 7.10 -3.55 4.54
C ALA A 11 8.62 -3.43 4.70
N LEU A 12 9.12 -3.39 5.94
CA LEU A 12 10.55 -3.31 6.25
C LEU A 12 11.27 -4.67 6.20
N SER A 13 10.54 -5.80 6.23
CA SER A 13 11.15 -7.13 6.09
C SER A 13 11.57 -7.46 4.66
N MET A 14 11.09 -6.69 3.67
CA MET A 14 11.51 -6.83 2.28
C MET A 14 12.99 -6.48 2.12
N PRO A 15 13.78 -7.25 1.33
CA PRO A 15 15.20 -7.00 1.15
C PRO A 15 15.49 -5.57 0.67
N ASN A 16 16.42 -4.89 1.35
CA ASN A 16 16.84 -3.51 1.05
C ASN A 16 15.71 -2.47 1.16
N SER A 17 14.64 -2.78 1.89
CA SER A 17 13.55 -1.84 2.16
C SER A 17 13.97 -0.77 3.15
N THR A 18 13.58 0.47 2.87
CA THR A 18 13.82 1.63 3.75
C THR A 18 12.53 2.41 3.93
N GLU A 19 12.30 2.92 5.14
CA GLU A 19 11.21 3.86 5.44
C GLU A 19 11.71 5.31 5.30
N MET A 20 10.96 6.13 4.57
CA MET A 20 11.24 7.56 4.41
C MET A 20 9.93 8.37 4.42
N PRO A 21 9.97 9.64 4.87
CA PRO A 21 8.84 10.55 4.71
C PRO A 21 8.41 10.71 3.24
N HIS A 22 7.10 10.80 3.02
CA HIS A 22 6.48 11.16 1.75
C HIS A 22 5.23 11.99 2.03
N PHE A 23 5.42 13.32 2.07
CA PHE A 23 4.42 14.27 2.55
C PHE A 23 3.95 13.92 3.97
N ASP A 24 2.64 13.75 4.16
CA ASP A 24 1.96 13.36 5.40
C ASP A 24 2.03 11.85 5.71
N LYS A 25 2.78 11.07 4.90
CA LYS A 25 2.77 9.60 4.95
C LYS A 25 4.16 9.03 5.10
N ALA A 26 4.24 7.81 5.63
CA ALA A 26 5.43 6.99 5.49
C ALA A 26 5.46 6.34 4.10
N SER A 27 6.64 6.30 3.47
CA SER A 27 6.88 5.56 2.23
C SER A 27 7.93 4.49 2.45
N PHE A 28 7.72 3.32 1.84
CA PHE A 28 8.62 2.18 1.87
C PHE A 28 9.21 1.99 0.48
N ARG A 29 10.54 1.89 0.42
CA ARG A 29 11.30 2.01 -0.82
C ARG A 29 12.36 0.93 -0.95
N VAL A 30 12.54 0.42 -2.17
CA VAL A 30 13.69 -0.38 -2.58
C VAL A 30 14.38 0.35 -3.72
N ASN A 31 15.70 0.53 -3.63
CA ASN A 31 16.49 1.27 -4.64
C ASN A 31 15.89 2.64 -4.97
N LYS A 32 15.47 3.39 -3.94
CA LYS A 32 14.80 4.71 -4.03
C LYS A 32 13.42 4.72 -4.69
N LYS A 33 12.89 3.57 -5.15
CA LYS A 33 11.55 3.45 -5.74
C LYS A 33 10.54 3.06 -4.67
N ILE A 34 9.44 3.82 -4.57
CA ILE A 34 8.34 3.51 -3.65
C ILE A 34 7.59 2.28 -4.16
N PHE A 35 7.40 1.29 -3.29
CA PHE A 35 6.51 0.15 -3.55
C PHE A 35 5.30 0.15 -2.61
N ALA A 36 5.39 0.83 -1.47
CA ALA A 36 4.29 0.98 -0.54
C ALA A 36 4.30 2.35 0.18
N THR A 37 3.13 2.82 0.61
CA THR A 37 2.98 3.94 1.54
C THR A 37 1.97 3.61 2.61
N LEU A 38 2.07 4.27 3.76
CA LEU A 38 1.17 4.10 4.90
C LEU A 38 0.67 5.48 5.36
N ASN A 39 -0.63 5.72 5.21
CA ASN A 39 -1.32 6.80 5.91
C ASN A 39 -1.87 6.21 7.22
N SER A 40 -1.17 6.46 8.33
CA SER A 40 -1.54 5.88 9.63
C SER A 40 -2.80 6.51 10.22
N GLU A 41 -3.05 7.80 9.94
CA GLU A 41 -4.26 8.50 10.41
C GLU A 41 -5.54 7.89 9.84
N ARG A 42 -5.49 7.46 8.59
CA ARG A 42 -6.62 6.86 7.88
C ARG A 42 -6.63 5.33 7.92
N ASN A 43 -5.60 4.71 8.51
CA ASN A 43 -5.37 3.26 8.45
C ASN A 43 -5.41 2.70 7.02
N ILE A 44 -4.86 3.44 6.06
CA ILE A 44 -4.80 3.03 4.66
C ILE A 44 -3.34 2.77 4.28
N ALA A 45 -3.07 1.53 3.88
CA ALA A 45 -1.86 1.21 3.13
C ALA A 45 -2.13 1.41 1.63
N THR A 46 -1.13 1.87 0.88
CA THR A 46 -1.18 1.89 -0.58
C THR A 46 0.02 1.12 -1.12
N ILE A 47 -0.22 0.08 -1.90
CA ILE A 47 0.85 -0.77 -2.46
C ILE A 47 0.81 -0.75 -3.98
N LYS A 48 1.96 -1.08 -4.60
CA LYS A 48 2.05 -1.30 -6.03
C LYS A 48 1.81 -2.78 -6.34
N LEU A 49 0.79 -3.03 -7.14
CA LEU A 49 0.50 -4.35 -7.73
C LEU A 49 0.65 -4.28 -9.25
N ASN A 50 0.83 -5.43 -9.89
CA ASN A 50 0.57 -5.52 -11.33
C ASN A 50 -0.95 -5.47 -11.59
N ALA A 51 -1.34 -5.27 -12.84
CA ALA A 51 -2.74 -5.10 -13.20
C ALA A 51 -3.61 -6.35 -12.93
N VAL A 52 -3.02 -7.54 -13.08
CA VAL A 52 -3.73 -8.82 -12.85
C VAL A 52 -4.04 -8.99 -11.38
N ASP A 53 -3.03 -8.85 -10.52
CA ASP A 53 -3.18 -8.97 -9.07
C ASP A 53 -4.13 -7.90 -8.51
N GLN A 54 -3.99 -6.64 -8.98
CA GLN A 54 -4.90 -5.58 -8.57
C GLN A 54 -6.36 -5.94 -8.88
N ASN A 55 -6.65 -6.47 -10.07
CA ASN A 55 -8.00 -6.86 -10.46
C ASN A 55 -8.50 -8.04 -9.61
N VAL A 56 -7.68 -9.09 -9.45
CA VAL A 56 -8.03 -10.26 -8.64
C VAL A 56 -8.36 -9.84 -7.20
N PHE A 57 -7.46 -9.12 -6.53
CA PHE A 57 -7.69 -8.73 -5.13
C PHE A 57 -8.84 -7.74 -4.97
N ALA A 58 -9.02 -6.80 -5.90
CA ALA A 58 -10.15 -5.86 -5.86
C ALA A 58 -11.50 -6.56 -6.08
N SER A 59 -11.54 -7.64 -6.87
CA SER A 59 -12.77 -8.41 -7.10
C SER A 59 -13.20 -9.22 -5.87
N VAL A 60 -12.25 -9.68 -5.06
CA VAL A 60 -12.53 -10.52 -3.88
C VAL A 60 -13.12 -9.68 -2.74
N ASN A 61 -12.59 -8.48 -2.49
CA ASN A 61 -13.06 -7.66 -1.38
C ASN A 61 -12.97 -6.14 -1.68
N PRO A 62 -13.90 -5.60 -2.49
CA PRO A 62 -13.83 -4.22 -2.99
C PRO A 62 -13.96 -3.15 -1.90
N GLY A 63 -14.48 -3.50 -0.72
CA GLY A 63 -14.56 -2.60 0.44
C GLY A 63 -13.26 -2.47 1.24
N ILE A 64 -12.30 -3.37 0.99
CA ILE A 64 -11.01 -3.45 1.70
C ILE A 64 -9.87 -3.15 0.73
N ILE A 65 -9.84 -3.83 -0.42
CA ILE A 65 -8.79 -3.70 -1.43
C ILE A 65 -9.40 -3.08 -2.69
N TYR A 66 -8.91 -1.92 -3.09
CA TYR A 66 -9.46 -1.20 -4.23
C TYR A 66 -8.38 -0.32 -4.90
N PRO A 67 -8.45 -0.10 -6.22
CA PRO A 67 -7.52 0.80 -6.89
C PRO A 67 -7.63 2.20 -6.31
N VAL A 68 -6.51 2.93 -6.24
CA VAL A 68 -6.53 4.35 -5.87
C VAL A 68 -7.50 5.08 -6.81
N PRO A 69 -8.44 5.90 -6.31
CA PRO A 69 -9.53 6.47 -7.11
C PRO A 69 -9.06 7.67 -7.98
N ASN A 70 -7.99 7.49 -8.75
CA ASN A 70 -7.44 8.46 -9.69
C ASN A 70 -6.54 7.74 -10.74
N LYS A 71 -5.78 8.51 -11.54
CA LYS A 71 -4.90 7.97 -12.58
C LYS A 71 -3.83 6.99 -12.07
N TRP A 72 -3.44 7.06 -10.79
CA TRP A 72 -2.50 6.12 -10.19
C TRP A 72 -3.09 4.72 -10.02
N GLY A 73 -4.40 4.61 -9.78
CA GLY A 73 -5.10 3.33 -9.72
C GLY A 73 -4.91 2.52 -10.99
N LYS A 74 -5.04 3.17 -12.15
CA LYS A 74 -4.80 2.58 -13.48
C LYS A 74 -3.36 2.09 -13.69
N GLN A 75 -2.42 2.56 -12.86
CA GLN A 75 -1.04 2.10 -12.90
C GLN A 75 -0.77 0.95 -11.94
N GLY A 76 -1.76 0.44 -11.20
CA GLY A 76 -1.58 -0.64 -10.23
C GLY A 76 -1.40 -0.18 -8.77
N TRP A 77 -1.52 1.12 -8.49
CA TRP A 77 -1.55 1.58 -7.10
C TRP A 77 -2.88 1.24 -6.45
N THR A 78 -2.83 0.56 -5.31
CA THR A 78 -3.99 -0.08 -4.70
C THR A 78 -4.05 0.27 -3.23
N HIS A 79 -5.20 0.76 -2.78
CA HIS A 79 -5.49 0.98 -1.37
C HIS A 79 -5.89 -0.33 -0.69
N ILE A 80 -5.46 -0.46 0.56
CA ILE A 80 -5.85 -1.53 1.48
C ILE A 80 -6.29 -0.83 2.78
N ASP A 81 -7.57 -0.98 3.12
CA ASP A 81 -8.11 -0.56 4.41
C ASP A 81 -7.67 -1.57 5.49
N LEU A 82 -6.84 -1.12 6.43
CA LEU A 82 -6.27 -2.00 7.45
C LEU A 82 -7.24 -2.29 8.60
N MET A 83 -8.35 -1.55 8.71
CA MET A 83 -9.32 -1.64 9.81
C MET A 83 -10.51 -2.55 9.51
N LYS A 84 -10.67 -2.98 8.27
CA LYS A 84 -11.66 -3.99 7.90
C LYS A 84 -11.04 -5.39 7.86
#